data_AF-X1G2K8-F1
#
_entry.id   AF-X1G2K8-F1
#
_cell.length_a   1.000
_cell.length_b   1.000
_cell.length_c   1.000
_cell.angle_alpha   90.00
_cell.angle_beta   90.00
_cell.angle_gamma   90.00
#
_symmetry.space_group_name_H-M   'P 1'
#
loop_
_entity.id
_entity.type
_entity.pdbx_description
1 polymer ?
#
loop_
_entity_poly.entity_id
_entity_poly.type
_entity_poly.pdbx_seq_one_letter_code
_entity_poly.pdbx_strand_id
1 'polypeptide(L)' 'LRSLIVGDTEQSQKLGCLELVEEDLALCTFVCPGKYEYGRILRDNLRSIEIDG' A
#
# COMPACT_ATOMS: atom_id res chain seq x y z
N LEU A 1 -5.66 -3.87 -1.01
CA LEU A 1 -5.57 -2.90 0.12
C LEU A 1 -5.40 -3.55 1.49
N ARG A 2 -6.13 -4.62 1.85
CA ARG A 2 -5.91 -5.31 3.13
C ARG A 2 -4.47 -5.81 3.30
N SER A 3 -3.88 -6.37 2.23
CA SER A 3 -2.48 -6.82 2.22
C SER A 3 -1.51 -5.69 2.59
N LEU A 4 -1.70 -4.50 2.02
CA LEU A 4 -0.92 -3.30 2.36
C LEU A 4 -1.06 -2.94 3.85
N ILE A 5 -2.29 -2.93 4.38
CA ILE A 5 -2.55 -2.58 5.79
C ILE A 5 -1.86 -3.55 6.76
N VAL A 6 -1.86 -4.85 6.45
CA VAL A 6 -1.22 -5.85 7.32
C VAL A 6 0.28 -6.03 7.03
N GLY A 7 0.84 -5.29 6.07
CA GLY A 7 2.27 -5.36 5.71
C GLY A 7 2.68 -6.65 4.99
N ASP A 8 1.74 -7.35 4.37
CA ASP A 8 2.04 -8.56 3.58
C ASP A 8 2.56 -8.14 2.19
N THR A 9 3.89 -8.00 2.08
CA THR A 9 4.57 -7.51 0.88
C THR A 9 4.55 -8.53 -0.26
N GLU A 10 4.57 -9.83 0.01
CA GLU A 10 4.47 -10.88 -1.01
C GLU A 10 3.10 -10.84 -1.68
N GLN A 11 2.03 -10.81 -0.88
CA GLN A 11 0.68 -10.72 -1.41
C GLN A 11 0.41 -9.36 -2.07
N SER A 12 0.97 -8.27 -1.53
CA SER A 12 0.81 -6.94 -2.12
C SER A 12 1.48 -6.84 -3.50
N GLN A 13 2.64 -7.46 -3.70
CA GLN A 13 3.28 -7.55 -5.02
C GLN A 13 2.42 -8.33 -6.01
N LYS A 14 1.86 -9.48 -5.61
CA LYS A 14 0.94 -10.27 -6.46
C LYS A 14 -0.33 -9.50 -6.84
N LEU A 15 -0.74 -8.55 -6.01
CA LEU A 15 -1.90 -7.68 -6.24
C LEU A 15 -1.54 -6.38 -7.00
N GLY A 16 -0.30 -6.23 -7.48
CA GLY A 16 0.12 -5.12 -8.33
C GLY A 16 0.55 -3.86 -7.57
N CYS A 17 0.98 -3.95 -6.32
CA CYS A 17 1.37 -2.75 -5.57
C CYS A 17 2.59 -1.99 -6.14
N LEU A 18 3.39 -2.64 -7.00
CA LEU A 18 4.57 -2.03 -7.63
C LEU A 18 4.22 -1.02 -8.74
N GLU A 19 2.99 -1.07 -9.26
CA GLU A 19 2.51 -0.18 -10.32
C GLU A 19 1.73 1.03 -9.77
N LEU A 20 1.62 1.14 -8.46
CA LEU A 20 0.83 2.17 -7.78
C LEU A 20 1.73 3.29 -7.24
N VAL A 21 1.20 4.50 -7.22
CA VAL A 21 1.71 5.65 -6.46
C VAL A 21 0.71 6.09 -5.40
N GLU A 22 1.11 6.98 -4.49
CA GLU A 22 0.23 7.42 -3.41
C GLU A 22 -1.04 8.12 -3.89
N GLU A 23 -0.95 8.85 -5.01
CA GLU A 23 -2.07 9.54 -5.64
C GLU A 23 -3.17 8.57 -6.10
N ASP A 24 -2.81 7.36 -6.53
CA ASP A 24 -3.79 6.33 -6.94
C ASP A 24 -4.68 5.89 -5.77
N LEU A 25 -4.16 6.00 -4.55
CA LEU A 25 -4.84 5.58 -3.32
C LEU A 25 -5.54 6.74 -2.58
N ALA A 26 -5.45 7.96 -3.09
CA ALA A 26 -6.02 9.14 -2.45
C ALA A 26 -7.54 9.01 -2.22
N LEU A 27 -8.28 8.51 -3.22
CA LEU A 27 -9.73 8.27 -3.07
C LEU A 27 -10.00 7.20 -2.01
N CYS A 28 -9.22 6.12 -1.99
CA CYS A 28 -9.36 5.05 -1.01
C CYS A 28 -9.14 5.57 0.42
N THR A 29 -8.19 6.49 0.63
CA THR A 29 -7.99 7.15 1.92
C THR A 29 -9.15 8.07 2.27
N PHE A 30 -9.65 8.86 1.32
CA PHE A 30 -10.76 9.77 1.54
C PHE A 30 -12.03 9.05 2.01
N VAL A 31 -12.40 7.95 1.34
CA VAL A 31 -13.63 7.21 1.62
C VAL A 31 -13.50 6.21 2.78
N CYS A 32 -12.29 5.98 3.30
CA CYS A 32 -12.06 4.97 4.34
C CYS A 32 -12.75 5.34 5.66
N PRO A 33 -13.65 4.49 6.20
CA PRO A 33 -14.25 4.74 7.52
C PRO A 33 -13.23 4.60 8.65
N GLY A 34 -12.21 3.75 8.48
CA GLY A 34 -11.12 3.54 9.44
C GLY A 34 -9.99 4.57 9.37
N LYS A 35 -10.09 5.56 8.45
CA LYS A 35 -9.12 6.66 8.28
C LYS A 35 -7.66 6.18 8.08
N TYR A 36 -7.46 5.06 7.39
CA TYR A 36 -6.14 4.62 6.99
C TYR A 36 -5.54 5.51 5.89
N GLU A 37 -4.26 5.84 6.03
CA GLU A 37 -3.49 6.57 5.02
C GLU A 37 -2.83 5.59 4.06
N TYR A 38 -3.60 5.08 3.10
CA TYR A 38 -3.17 4.06 2.15
C TYR A 38 -1.95 4.46 1.32
N GLY A 39 -1.82 5.74 0.94
CA GLY A 39 -0.63 6.23 0.25
C GLY A 39 0.63 6.05 1.09
N ARG A 40 0.59 6.45 2.37
CA ARG A 40 1.71 6.26 3.29
C ARG A 40 2.01 4.77 3.52
N ILE A 41 0.98 3.96 3.70
CA ILE A 41 1.12 2.51 3.89
C ILE A 41 1.76 1.88 2.64
N LEU A 42 1.36 2.29 1.43
CA LEU A 42 1.97 1.84 0.18
C LEU A 42 3.46 2.18 0.15
N ARG A 43 3.84 3.42 0.45
CA ARG A 43 5.25 3.86 0.52
C ARG A 43 6.07 2.99 1.47
N ASP A 44 5.53 2.72 2.65
CA ASP A 44 6.20 1.89 3.65
C ASP A 44 6.40 0.45 3.13
N ASN A 45 5.40 -0.12 2.45
CA ASN A 45 5.52 -1.44 1.83
C ASN A 45 6.56 -1.46 0.69
N LEU A 46 6.55 -0.47 -0.20
CA LEU A 46 7.51 -0.36 -1.30
C LEU A 46 8.94 -0.23 -0.78
N ARG A 47 9.15 0.57 0.28
CA ARG A 47 10.45 0.68 0.94
C ARG A 47 10.89 -0.64 1.58
N SER A 48 9.99 -1.37 2.23
CA SER A 48 10.31 -2.71 2.76
C SER A 48 10.72 -3.67 1.65
N ILE A 49 10.00 -3.67 0.53
CA ILE A 49 10.33 -4.50 -0.65
C ILE A 49 11.71 -4.14 -1.20
N GLU A 50 12.07 -2.85 -1.29
CA GLU A 50 13.38 -2.40 -1.78
C GLU A 50 14.54 -2.84 -0.86
N ILE A 51 14.30 -2.91 0.45
CA ILE A 51 15.33 -3.30 1.43
C ILE A 51 15.50 -4.83 1.48
N ASP A 52 14.39 -5.56 1.38
CA ASP A 52 14.37 -7.03 1.54
C ASP A 52 14.61 -7.80 0.22
N GLY A 53 14.58 -7.11 -0.93
CA GLY A 53 14.83 -7.65 -2.28
C GLY A 53 16.30 -7.76 -2.64
#